data_AF-A0A0C2VY74-F1
#
_entry.id   AF-A0A0C2VY74-F1
#
_cell.length_a   1.000
_cell.length_b   1.000
_cell.length_c   1.000
_cell.angle_alpha   90.00
_cell.angle_beta   90.00
_cell.angle_gamma   90.00
#
_symmetry.space_group_name_H-M   'P 1'
#
loop_
_entity.id
_entity.type
_entity.pdbx_description
1 polymer ?
#
loop_
_entity_poly.entity_id
_entity_poly.type
_entity_poly.pdbx_seq_one_letter_code
_entity_poly.pdbx_strand_id
1 'polypeptide(L)'
;PYEDCQVPPEREKIPLPSNDDIDSDFRKLEINLRMKQANRQLQQLRELISNKSSQYSHVIQKAPRKDVRTRGRQDIKKLNHKIALHARIYSRCRDRLVTLGYNQFRVLTKDDVKASTAILNPNEPGSSKLHLSWIWNTSRFLGTADAGTGADPAILNEFKRVHWLRARAQMTRWQEELLLVTYEMQWTVRYFLHQTTKWESALSHPNITPGASAYASRQKMKWHKLTCRADKAFRSESRSYLSPLS
;
A
#
# COMPACT_ATOMS: atom_id res chain seq x y z
N PRO A 1 -28.83 38.88 -6.15
CA PRO A 1 -28.41 37.55 -6.64
C PRO A 1 -26.98 37.65 -7.21
N TYR A 2 -25.99 37.53 -6.32
CA TYR A 2 -24.60 37.40 -6.74
C TYR A 2 -24.37 35.95 -7.14
N GLU A 3 -24.17 35.70 -8.43
CA GLU A 3 -23.67 34.42 -8.91
C GLU A 3 -22.21 34.30 -8.46
N ASP A 4 -21.97 33.44 -7.46
CA ASP A 4 -20.64 32.96 -7.09
C ASP A 4 -20.00 32.32 -8.33
N CYS A 5 -19.25 33.12 -9.10
CA CYS A 5 -18.35 32.66 -10.15
C CYS A 5 -17.18 31.92 -9.49
N GLN A 6 -17.44 30.70 -8.99
CA GLN A 6 -16.40 29.79 -8.52
C GLN A 6 -15.53 29.40 -9.71
N VAL A 7 -14.45 30.16 -9.92
CA VAL A 7 -13.37 29.79 -10.82
C VAL A 7 -12.95 28.37 -10.46
N PRO A 8 -12.84 27.43 -11.42
CA PRO A 8 -12.38 26.10 -11.12
C PRO A 8 -11.04 26.19 -10.38
N PRO A 9 -10.79 25.38 -9.35
CA PRO A 9 -9.57 25.46 -8.55
C PRO A 9 -8.30 25.21 -9.36
N GLU A 10 -8.44 24.71 -10.60
CA GLU A 10 -7.37 24.55 -11.60
C GLU A 10 -6.95 25.88 -12.27
N ARG A 11 -7.83 26.89 -12.26
CA ARG A 11 -7.67 28.18 -12.94
C ARG A 11 -7.47 29.36 -12.00
N GLU A 12 -7.57 29.16 -10.68
CA GLU A 12 -7.28 30.22 -9.70
C GLU A 12 -5.80 30.65 -9.79
N LYS A 13 -5.56 31.97 -9.78
CA LYS A 13 -4.21 32.54 -9.73
C LYS A 13 -3.61 32.24 -8.36
N ILE A 14 -2.50 31.52 -8.34
CA ILE A 14 -1.80 31.18 -7.10
C ILE A 14 -0.86 32.33 -6.74
N PRO A 15 -1.03 33.02 -5.60
CA PRO A 15 -0.08 34.01 -5.13
C PRO A 15 1.13 33.26 -4.54
N LEU A 16 2.20 33.14 -5.33
CA LEU A 16 3.51 32.73 -4.83
C LEU A 16 4.47 33.91 -4.94
N PRO A 17 5.14 34.30 -3.84
CA PRO A 17 5.86 35.58 -3.75
C PRO A 17 7.18 35.63 -4.55
N SER A 18 7.65 34.52 -5.09
CA SER A 18 8.83 34.50 -5.96
C SER A 18 8.52 33.53 -7.11
N ASN A 19 8.80 33.88 -8.35
CA ASN A 19 8.90 32.87 -9.40
C ASN A 19 10.14 33.07 -10.27
N ASP A 20 10.61 34.30 -10.47
CA ASP A 20 11.51 34.51 -11.62
C ASP A 20 12.72 35.43 -11.40
N ASP A 21 13.02 35.91 -10.18
CA ASP A 21 14.16 36.82 -9.97
C ASP A 21 14.81 36.64 -8.60
N ILE A 22 15.83 35.77 -8.53
CA ILE A 22 16.61 35.60 -7.31
C ILE A 22 18.07 35.58 -7.70
N ASP A 23 18.82 36.57 -7.19
CA ASP A 23 20.26 36.64 -7.32
C ASP A 23 20.94 35.38 -6.77
N SER A 24 22.08 34.99 -7.37
CA SER A 24 22.79 33.74 -7.08
C SER A 24 23.06 33.55 -5.58
N ASP A 25 23.28 34.66 -4.86
CA ASP A 25 23.57 34.69 -3.44
C ASP A 25 22.41 34.20 -2.55
N PHE A 26 21.16 34.40 -2.98
CA PHE A 26 19.97 33.97 -2.22
C PHE A 26 19.43 32.60 -2.62
N ARG A 27 20.11 31.90 -3.54
CA ARG A 27 19.69 30.58 -4.03
C ARG A 27 19.49 29.56 -2.90
N LYS A 28 20.42 29.52 -1.93
CA LYS A 28 20.34 28.59 -0.79
C LYS A 28 19.15 28.89 0.12
N LEU A 29 18.85 30.18 0.33
CA LEU A 29 17.74 30.63 1.16
C LEU A 29 16.40 30.26 0.50
N GLU A 30 16.27 30.51 -0.81
CA GLU A 30 15.08 30.14 -1.57
C GLU A 30 14.81 28.64 -1.50
N ILE A 31 15.85 27.80 -1.70
CA ILE A 31 15.72 26.35 -1.58
C ILE A 31 15.13 25.98 -0.20
N ASN A 32 15.66 26.56 0.88
CA ASN A 32 15.17 26.28 2.24
C ASN A 32 13.70 26.70 2.44
N LEU A 33 13.32 27.89 1.96
CA LEU A 33 11.94 28.37 2.04
C LEU A 33 10.99 27.48 1.24
N ARG A 34 11.38 27.05 0.03
CA ARG A 34 10.59 26.16 -0.80
C ARG A 34 10.47 24.76 -0.21
N MET A 35 11.53 24.24 0.42
CA MET A 35 11.44 22.98 1.17
C MET A 35 10.42 23.08 2.30
N LYS A 36 10.48 24.13 3.12
CA LYS A 36 9.51 24.37 4.21
C LYS A 36 8.10 24.51 3.67
N GLN A 37 7.92 25.26 2.59
CA GLN A 37 6.62 25.44 1.95
C GLN A 37 6.07 24.11 1.41
N ALA A 38 6.88 23.34 0.69
CA ALA A 38 6.49 22.04 0.17
C ALA A 38 6.09 21.07 1.29
N ASN A 39 6.85 21.03 2.39
CA ASN A 39 6.51 20.22 3.57
C ASN A 39 5.18 20.65 4.21
N ARG A 40 4.96 21.97 4.37
CA ARG A 40 3.68 22.51 4.87
C ARG A 40 2.51 22.12 3.97
N GLN A 41 2.67 22.22 2.64
CA GLN A 41 1.63 21.79 1.70
C GLN A 41 1.33 20.30 1.80
N LEU A 42 2.37 19.45 1.93
CA LEU A 42 2.17 18.02 2.13
C LEU A 42 1.45 17.71 3.44
N GLN A 43 1.73 18.44 4.53
CA GLN A 43 1.00 18.30 5.79
C GLN A 43 -0.48 18.68 5.63
N GLN A 44 -0.76 19.83 5.01
CA GLN A 44 -2.12 20.27 4.73
C GLN A 44 -2.90 19.28 3.84
N LEU A 45 -2.24 18.71 2.83
CA LEU A 45 -2.82 17.66 1.99
C LEU A 45 -3.22 16.43 2.82
N ARG A 46 -2.35 15.97 3.74
CA ARG A 46 -2.66 14.82 4.61
C ARG A 46 -3.86 15.10 5.51
N GLU A 47 -3.92 16.28 6.12
CA GLU A 47 -5.04 16.70 6.96
C GLU A 47 -6.36 16.74 6.18
N LEU A 48 -6.36 17.35 5.00
CA LEU A 48 -7.55 17.45 4.15
C LEU A 48 -8.01 16.09 3.62
N ILE A 49 -7.09 15.21 3.23
CA ILE A 49 -7.41 13.85 2.79
C ILE A 49 -7.99 13.05 3.96
N SER A 50 -7.42 13.17 5.16
CA SER A 50 -7.91 12.53 6.38
C SER A 50 -9.33 12.98 6.73
N ASN A 51 -9.56 14.30 6.71
CA ASN A 51 -10.89 14.88 6.95
C ASN A 51 -11.91 14.43 5.89
N LYS A 52 -11.50 14.36 4.62
CA LYS A 52 -12.35 13.85 3.53
C LYS A 52 -12.72 12.37 3.74
N SER A 53 -11.78 11.52 4.16
CA SER A 53 -12.08 10.12 4.48
C SER A 53 -13.04 9.99 5.67
N SER A 54 -12.84 10.78 6.73
CA SER A 54 -13.73 10.78 7.90
C SER A 54 -15.15 11.23 7.53
N GLN A 55 -15.30 12.33 6.77
CA GLN A 55 -16.59 12.83 6.30
C GLN A 55 -17.35 11.80 5.46
N TYR A 56 -16.67 11.05 4.59
CA TYR A 56 -17.32 10.01 3.80
C TYR A 56 -17.82 8.86 4.68
N SER A 57 -17.08 8.48 5.74
CA SER A 57 -17.43 7.38 6.63
C SER A 57 -18.55 7.76 7.60
N HIS A 58 -18.39 8.89 8.29
CA HIS A 58 -19.34 9.32 9.32
C HIS A 58 -20.61 9.94 8.76
N VAL A 59 -20.52 10.78 7.72
CA VAL A 59 -21.68 11.57 7.27
C VAL A 59 -22.37 10.94 6.06
N ILE A 60 -21.66 10.36 5.10
CA ILE A 60 -22.34 9.83 3.90
C ILE A 60 -22.90 8.42 4.10
N GLN A 61 -22.16 7.51 4.73
CA GLN A 61 -22.63 6.13 4.90
C GLN A 61 -23.69 5.99 6.01
N LYS A 62 -23.52 6.71 7.12
CA LYS A 62 -24.41 6.58 8.29
C LYS A 62 -25.58 7.56 8.30
N ALA A 63 -25.65 8.51 7.35
CA ALA A 63 -26.74 9.48 7.34
C ALA A 63 -28.07 8.84 6.96
N PRO A 64 -29.10 8.92 7.83
CA PRO A 64 -30.42 8.38 7.52
C PRO A 64 -31.24 9.30 6.61
N ARG A 65 -30.91 10.59 6.52
CA ARG A 65 -31.71 11.60 5.82
C ARG A 65 -31.01 12.20 4.59
N LYS A 66 -31.80 12.54 3.57
CA LYS A 66 -31.33 13.05 2.27
C LYS A 66 -30.65 14.43 2.37
N ASP A 67 -31.13 15.30 3.23
CA ASP A 67 -30.61 16.65 3.49
C ASP A 67 -29.20 16.61 4.09
N VAL A 68 -28.97 15.76 5.10
CA VAL A 68 -27.66 15.51 5.72
C VAL A 68 -26.68 14.99 4.68
N ARG A 69 -27.11 14.05 3.84
CA ARG A 69 -26.27 13.50 2.75
C ARG A 69 -25.93 14.57 1.70
N THR A 70 -26.85 15.50 1.44
CA THR A 70 -26.62 16.59 0.49
C THR A 70 -25.61 17.60 1.03
N ARG A 71 -25.72 17.97 2.31
CA ARG A 71 -24.73 18.83 3.00
C ARG A 71 -23.34 18.17 3.04
N GLY A 72 -23.26 16.89 3.42
CA GLY A 72 -22.00 16.14 3.41
C GLY A 72 -21.33 16.10 2.03
N ARG A 73 -22.11 15.98 0.94
CA ARG A 73 -21.59 16.09 -0.44
C ARG A 73 -21.03 17.48 -0.76
N GLN A 74 -21.69 18.54 -0.30
CA GLN A 74 -21.20 19.91 -0.46
C GLN A 74 -19.88 20.12 0.30
N ASP A 75 -19.77 19.58 1.51
CA ASP A 75 -18.53 19.70 2.31
C ASP A 75 -17.37 18.91 1.69
N ILE A 76 -17.65 17.72 1.13
CA ILE A 76 -16.65 16.99 0.33
C ILE A 76 -16.24 17.77 -0.92
N LYS A 77 -17.19 18.44 -1.59
CA LYS A 77 -16.86 19.33 -2.71
C LYS A 77 -15.90 20.42 -2.25
N LYS A 78 -16.15 21.09 -1.12
CA LYS A 78 -15.24 22.11 -0.55
C LYS A 78 -13.86 21.53 -0.21
N LEU A 79 -13.81 20.34 0.41
CA LEU A 79 -12.55 19.66 0.72
C LEU A 79 -11.76 19.33 -0.56
N ASN A 80 -12.43 18.87 -1.63
CA ASN A 80 -11.78 18.61 -2.92
C ASN A 80 -11.18 19.88 -3.54
N HIS A 81 -11.85 21.03 -3.41
CA HIS A 81 -11.32 22.31 -3.91
C HIS A 81 -10.04 22.70 -3.15
N LYS A 82 -10.06 22.60 -1.81
CA LYS A 82 -8.86 22.84 -0.98
C LYS A 82 -7.72 21.91 -1.35
N ILE A 83 -8.01 20.62 -1.49
CA ILE A 83 -7.04 19.60 -1.90
C ILE A 83 -6.40 19.96 -3.25
N ALA A 84 -7.20 20.33 -4.25
CA ALA A 84 -6.71 20.73 -5.57
C ALA A 84 -5.80 21.96 -5.48
N LEU A 85 -6.18 22.97 -4.69
CA LEU A 85 -5.37 24.17 -4.46
C LEU A 85 -4.00 23.82 -3.86
N HIS A 86 -3.98 23.08 -2.75
CA HIS A 86 -2.72 22.69 -2.09
C HIS A 86 -1.84 21.79 -2.97
N ALA A 87 -2.45 20.91 -3.78
CA ALA A 87 -1.74 20.11 -4.76
C ALA A 87 -1.05 20.98 -5.83
N ARG A 88 -1.73 22.01 -6.34
CA ARG A 88 -1.14 22.95 -7.32
C ARG A 88 0.01 23.75 -6.71
N ILE A 89 -0.16 24.25 -5.49
CA ILE A 89 0.89 24.98 -4.77
C ILE A 89 2.12 24.09 -4.60
N TYR A 90 1.92 22.83 -4.19
CA TYR A 90 2.99 21.85 -4.05
C TYR A 90 3.73 21.60 -5.37
N SER A 91 2.99 21.33 -6.45
CA SER A 91 3.59 21.09 -7.77
C SER A 91 4.44 22.27 -8.23
N ARG A 92 3.94 23.50 -8.07
CA ARG A 92 4.70 24.71 -8.43
C ARG A 92 5.96 24.92 -7.57
N CYS A 93 5.88 24.64 -6.27
CA CYS A 93 7.07 24.66 -5.41
C CYS A 93 8.10 23.60 -5.82
N ARG A 94 7.63 22.40 -6.20
CA ARG A 94 8.48 21.30 -6.65
C ARG A 94 9.15 21.63 -7.98
N ASP A 95 8.43 22.21 -8.94
CA ASP A 95 9.00 22.63 -10.22
C ASP A 95 10.10 23.67 -10.01
N ARG A 96 9.88 24.65 -9.12
CA ARG A 96 10.92 25.60 -8.73
C ARG A 96 12.12 24.90 -8.08
N LEU A 97 11.90 23.98 -7.15
CA LEU A 97 13.00 23.23 -6.52
C LEU A 97 13.82 22.43 -7.54
N VAL A 98 13.17 21.85 -8.55
CA VAL A 98 13.86 21.15 -9.64
C VAL A 98 14.71 22.12 -10.46
N THR A 99 14.20 23.31 -10.80
CA THR A 99 15.01 24.34 -11.50
C THR A 99 16.21 24.80 -10.67
N LEU A 100 16.09 24.81 -9.34
CA LEU A 100 17.18 25.16 -8.42
C LEU A 100 18.16 24.00 -8.21
N GLY A 101 17.91 22.81 -8.76
CA GLY A 101 18.77 21.62 -8.68
C GLY A 101 18.46 20.67 -7.52
N TYR A 102 17.31 20.82 -6.85
CA TYR A 102 16.92 20.00 -5.70
C TYR A 102 15.75 19.05 -6.04
N ASN A 103 16.05 17.75 -6.20
CA ASN A 103 15.08 16.76 -6.68
C ASN A 103 14.66 15.71 -5.63
N GLN A 104 14.65 16.08 -4.33
CA GLN A 104 14.22 15.13 -3.28
C GLN A 104 12.69 15.00 -3.15
N PHE A 105 11.92 15.92 -3.72
CA PHE A 105 10.46 15.92 -3.68
C PHE A 105 9.86 15.14 -4.86
N ARG A 106 8.93 14.23 -4.56
CA ARG A 106 8.28 13.36 -5.56
C ARG A 106 7.16 14.09 -6.29
N VAL A 107 6.85 13.64 -7.51
CA VAL A 107 5.72 14.13 -8.29
C VAL A 107 4.41 13.69 -7.63
N LEU A 108 3.46 14.62 -7.54
CA LEU A 108 2.14 14.36 -6.97
C LEU A 108 1.18 13.91 -8.08
N THR A 109 0.73 12.66 -8.02
CA THR A 109 -0.25 12.11 -8.96
C THR A 109 -1.66 12.22 -8.39
N LYS A 110 -2.69 12.24 -9.26
CA LYS A 110 -4.10 12.25 -8.83
C LYS A 110 -4.45 11.07 -7.91
N ASP A 111 -3.81 9.92 -8.12
CA ASP A 111 -3.99 8.72 -7.29
C ASP A 111 -3.46 8.91 -5.87
N ASP A 112 -2.39 9.69 -5.69
CA ASP A 112 -1.78 9.91 -4.37
C ASP A 112 -2.72 10.69 -3.43
N VAL A 113 -3.60 11.49 -4.02
CA VAL A 113 -4.53 12.41 -3.36
C VAL A 113 -5.90 11.77 -3.11
N LYS A 114 -6.11 10.53 -3.57
CA LYS A 114 -7.35 9.81 -3.39
C LYS A 114 -7.60 9.54 -1.89
N ALA A 115 -8.84 9.75 -1.46
CA ALA A 115 -9.22 9.44 -0.09
C ALA A 115 -9.11 7.92 0.16
N SER A 116 -8.48 7.54 1.26
CA SER A 116 -8.32 6.13 1.62
C SER A 116 -9.66 5.55 2.06
N THR A 117 -10.17 4.57 1.31
CA THR A 117 -11.30 3.70 1.72
C THR A 117 -10.92 2.81 2.90
N ALA A 118 -9.64 2.75 3.24
CA ALA A 118 -9.16 1.90 4.29
C ALA A 118 -9.63 2.40 5.69
N ILE A 119 -9.85 3.71 5.90
CA ILE A 119 -10.49 4.18 7.16
C ILE A 119 -12.00 3.93 7.14
N LEU A 120 -12.59 4.02 5.95
CA LEU A 120 -14.02 3.87 5.74
C LEU A 120 -14.52 2.51 6.25
N ASN A 121 -13.84 1.44 5.87
CA ASN A 121 -14.13 0.09 6.34
C ASN A 121 -12.82 -0.63 6.69
N PRO A 122 -12.47 -0.77 7.98
CA PRO A 122 -11.23 -1.43 8.39
C PRO A 122 -11.16 -2.88 7.88
N ASN A 123 -12.31 -3.56 7.82
CA ASN A 123 -12.45 -4.99 7.55
C ASN A 123 -13.00 -5.30 6.14
N GLU A 124 -12.93 -4.36 5.19
CA GLU A 124 -13.43 -4.62 3.83
C GLU A 124 -12.57 -5.70 3.12
N PRO A 125 -13.18 -6.76 2.57
CA PRO A 125 -12.48 -7.75 1.76
C PRO A 125 -11.74 -7.10 0.59
N GLY A 126 -10.50 -7.51 0.31
CA GLY A 126 -9.69 -6.93 -0.78
C GLY A 126 -8.94 -5.64 -0.43
N SER A 127 -9.10 -5.11 0.78
CA SER A 127 -8.35 -3.96 1.29
C SER A 127 -6.83 -4.18 1.35
N SER A 128 -6.36 -5.43 1.32
CA SER A 128 -4.93 -5.79 1.28
C SER A 128 -4.20 -5.28 0.03
N LYS A 129 -4.93 -4.93 -1.04
CA LYS A 129 -4.35 -4.34 -2.27
C LYS A 129 -4.19 -2.82 -2.19
N LEU A 130 -4.73 -2.16 -1.16
CA LEU A 130 -4.65 -0.72 -1.01
C LEU A 130 -3.24 -0.33 -0.55
N HIS A 131 -2.38 -0.01 -1.50
CA HIS A 131 -1.08 0.58 -1.20
C HIS A 131 -1.26 2.04 -0.79
N LEU A 132 -0.58 2.43 0.29
CA LEU A 132 -0.64 3.79 0.78
C LEU A 132 0.20 4.72 -0.11
N SER A 133 -0.35 5.88 -0.47
CA SER A 133 0.39 6.88 -1.25
C SER A 133 1.68 7.29 -0.55
N TRP A 134 2.73 7.58 -1.32
CA TRP A 134 4.04 7.98 -0.76
C TRP A 134 3.95 9.22 0.14
N ILE A 135 2.93 10.07 -0.04
CA ILE A 135 2.65 11.23 0.81
C ILE A 135 2.57 10.81 2.28
N TRP A 136 2.07 9.62 2.59
CA TRP A 136 1.89 9.14 3.96
C TRP A 136 3.13 8.50 4.59
N ASN A 137 4.15 8.21 3.77
CA ASN A 137 5.44 7.73 4.27
C ASN A 137 6.13 8.88 4.99
N THR A 138 5.83 9.02 6.27
CA THR A 138 6.48 9.99 7.13
C THR A 138 7.87 9.40 7.39
N SER A 139 8.85 9.78 6.57
CA SER A 139 10.25 9.50 6.89
C SER A 139 10.48 9.98 8.31
N ARG A 140 11.04 9.11 9.14
CA ARG A 140 11.40 9.31 10.56
C ARG A 140 12.41 10.45 10.77
N PHE A 141 12.66 11.28 9.75
CA PHE A 141 13.74 12.26 9.70
C PHE A 141 13.31 13.73 9.85
N LEU A 142 12.00 14.04 9.87
CA LEU A 142 11.58 15.41 10.20
C LEU A 142 10.95 15.43 11.58
N GLY A 143 11.80 15.65 12.57
CA GLY A 143 11.41 16.12 13.88
C GLY A 143 10.63 17.44 13.80
N THR A 144 9.86 17.66 14.86
CA THR A 144 9.37 18.96 15.33
C THR A 144 8.74 19.87 14.27
N ALA A 145 7.41 19.84 14.17
CA ALA A 145 6.67 20.98 13.64
C ALA A 145 5.29 21.06 14.30
N ASP A 146 5.23 21.94 15.30
CA ASP A 146 4.13 22.79 15.74
C ASP A 146 2.70 22.33 15.45
N ALA A 147 2.01 22.08 16.58
CA ALA A 147 0.57 22.01 16.68
C ALA A 147 -0.04 23.36 16.28
N GLY A 148 -0.35 23.50 14.99
CA GLY A 148 -1.04 24.67 14.50
C GLY A 148 -1.52 24.45 13.08
N THR A 149 -2.76 23.97 12.93
CA THR A 149 -3.81 24.48 12.02
C THR A 149 -4.92 23.43 11.86
N GLY A 150 -6.10 23.71 12.43
CA GLY A 150 -7.43 23.39 11.86
C GLY A 150 -7.93 21.95 11.71
N ALA A 151 -7.11 20.91 11.86
CA ALA A 151 -7.55 19.52 11.82
C ALA A 151 -7.34 18.84 13.18
N ASP A 152 -8.34 18.06 13.63
CA ASP A 152 -8.25 17.32 14.88
C ASP A 152 -7.04 16.37 14.83
N PRO A 153 -6.00 16.59 15.66
CA PRO A 153 -4.80 15.77 15.63
C PRO A 153 -5.13 14.28 15.89
N ALA A 154 -6.24 14.02 16.59
CA ALA A 154 -6.80 12.70 16.81
C ALA A 154 -7.13 11.96 15.50
N ILE A 155 -7.80 12.61 14.53
CA ILE A 155 -8.23 11.96 13.27
C ILE A 155 -7.00 11.59 12.44
N LEU A 156 -6.01 12.47 12.35
CA LEU A 156 -4.77 12.20 11.63
C LEU A 156 -3.93 11.10 12.30
N ASN A 157 -3.88 11.07 13.64
CA ASN A 157 -3.19 10.02 14.38
C ASN A 157 -3.89 8.68 14.23
N GLU A 158 -5.21 8.65 14.24
CA GLU A 158 -5.99 7.45 13.98
C GLU A 158 -5.78 6.93 12.55
N PHE A 159 -5.77 7.83 11.56
CA PHE A 159 -5.39 7.52 10.17
C PHE A 159 -4.04 6.81 10.15
N LYS A 160 -3.00 7.42 10.74
CA LYS A 160 -1.64 6.86 10.76
C LYS A 160 -1.60 5.50 11.48
N ARG A 161 -2.28 5.37 12.61
CA ARG A 161 -2.32 4.13 13.42
C ARG A 161 -2.94 2.98 12.63
N VAL A 162 -4.09 3.19 12.01
CA VAL A 162 -4.80 2.16 11.22
C VAL A 162 -3.94 1.67 10.06
N HIS A 163 -3.29 2.59 9.34
CA HIS A 163 -2.44 2.21 8.21
C HIS A 163 -1.15 1.50 8.68
N TRP A 164 -0.54 1.95 9.79
CA TRP A 164 0.61 1.25 10.37
C TRP A 164 0.26 -0.17 10.80
N LEU A 165 -0.87 -0.38 11.49
CA LEU A 165 -1.33 -1.71 11.91
C LEU A 165 -1.52 -2.65 10.72
N ARG A 166 -2.06 -2.14 9.61
CA ARG A 166 -2.23 -2.92 8.37
C ARG A 166 -0.91 -3.27 7.71
N ALA A 167 0.00 -2.30 7.57
CA ALA A 167 1.31 -2.55 7.00
C ALA A 167 2.06 -3.61 7.82
N ARG A 168 1.96 -3.52 9.15
CA ARG A 168 2.49 -4.54 10.07
C ARG A 168 1.81 -5.90 9.87
N ALA A 169 0.47 -5.96 9.83
CA ALA A 169 -0.25 -7.21 9.62
C ALA A 169 0.09 -7.87 8.27
N GLN A 170 0.24 -7.07 7.21
CA GLN A 170 0.66 -7.55 5.90
C GLN A 170 2.09 -8.09 5.93
N MET A 171 3.01 -7.39 6.59
CA MET A 171 4.37 -7.89 6.80
C MET A 171 4.36 -9.23 7.55
N THR A 172 3.60 -9.34 8.64
CA THR A 172 3.48 -10.60 9.40
C THR A 172 2.90 -11.72 8.54
N ARG A 173 1.83 -11.46 7.78
CA ARG A 173 1.27 -12.45 6.84
C ARG A 173 2.28 -12.89 5.79
N TRP A 174 3.06 -11.97 5.22
CA TRP A 174 4.07 -12.31 4.21
C TRP A 174 5.20 -13.14 4.82
N GLN A 175 5.56 -12.88 6.08
CA GLN A 175 6.51 -13.70 6.82
C GLN A 175 5.96 -15.12 7.08
N GLU A 176 4.68 -15.22 7.48
CA GLU A 176 3.99 -16.50 7.64
C GLU A 176 3.91 -17.27 6.31
N GLU A 177 3.52 -16.61 5.21
CA GLU A 177 3.44 -17.23 3.88
C GLU A 177 4.81 -17.72 3.41
N LEU A 178 5.88 -16.94 3.59
CA LEU A 178 7.23 -17.37 3.26
C LEU A 178 7.61 -18.65 4.01
N LEU A 179 7.29 -18.69 5.31
CA LEU A 179 7.55 -19.85 6.17
C LEU A 179 6.68 -21.06 5.74
N LEU A 180 5.39 -20.85 5.53
CA LEU A 180 4.46 -21.91 5.09
C LEU A 180 4.87 -22.52 3.76
N VAL A 181 5.24 -21.70 2.77
CA VAL A 181 5.68 -22.18 1.46
C VAL A 181 6.89 -23.11 1.59
N THR A 182 7.84 -22.82 2.49
CA THR A 182 8.98 -23.72 2.72
C THR A 182 8.56 -25.06 3.32
N TYR A 183 7.60 -25.06 4.24
CA TYR A 183 7.05 -26.29 4.81
C TYR A 183 6.19 -27.07 3.80
N GLU A 184 5.38 -26.38 2.99
CA GLU A 184 4.57 -26.99 1.95
C GLU A 184 5.44 -27.71 0.90
N MET A 185 6.58 -27.13 0.50
CA MET A 185 7.55 -27.80 -0.35
C MET A 185 8.06 -29.10 0.28
N GLN A 186 8.40 -29.08 1.57
CA GLN A 186 8.86 -30.27 2.30
C GLN A 186 7.75 -31.32 2.43
N TRP A 187 6.54 -30.91 2.81
CA TRP A 187 5.39 -31.79 2.95
C TRP A 187 5.00 -32.42 1.62
N THR A 188 5.09 -31.67 0.51
CA THR A 188 4.81 -32.20 -0.83
C THR A 188 5.76 -33.35 -1.19
N VAL A 189 7.07 -33.18 -0.96
CA VAL A 189 8.05 -34.25 -1.22
C VAL A 189 7.86 -35.43 -0.27
N ARG A 190 7.62 -35.18 1.03
CA ARG A 190 7.32 -36.24 2.00
C ARG A 190 6.05 -37.00 1.65
N TYR A 191 5.03 -36.32 1.13
CA TYR A 191 3.80 -36.95 0.68
C TYR A 191 4.05 -37.87 -0.53
N PHE A 192 4.82 -37.44 -1.53
CA PHE A 192 5.18 -38.30 -2.66
C PHE A 192 6.04 -39.50 -2.24
N LEU A 193 6.96 -39.30 -1.29
CA LEU A 193 7.74 -40.38 -0.70
C LEU A 193 6.83 -41.37 0.03
N HIS A 194 5.88 -40.88 0.84
CA HIS A 194 4.89 -41.72 1.51
C HIS A 194 4.01 -42.50 0.52
N GLN A 195 3.61 -41.90 -0.61
CA GLN A 195 2.91 -42.65 -1.66
C GLN A 195 3.81 -43.73 -2.27
N THR A 196 5.08 -43.45 -2.47
CA THR A 196 6.05 -44.43 -2.99
C THR A 196 6.16 -45.63 -2.05
N THR A 197 6.34 -45.39 -0.74
CA THR A 197 6.42 -46.46 0.26
C THR A 197 5.10 -47.22 0.39
N LYS A 198 3.95 -46.53 0.30
CA LYS A 198 2.63 -47.18 0.29
C LYS A 198 2.47 -48.19 -0.85
N TRP A 199 2.87 -47.82 -2.07
CA TRP A 199 2.81 -48.74 -3.22
C TRP A 199 3.89 -49.83 -3.15
N GLU A 200 5.02 -49.57 -2.51
CA GLU A 200 6.03 -50.59 -2.21
C GLU A 200 5.52 -51.63 -1.20
N SER A 201 4.86 -51.20 -0.12
CA SER A 201 4.22 -52.13 0.82
C SER A 201 3.12 -52.95 0.14
N ALA A 202 2.40 -52.38 -0.83
CA ALA A 202 1.40 -53.11 -1.61
C ALA A 202 2.01 -54.22 -2.48
N LEU A 203 3.25 -54.05 -2.97
CA LEU A 203 3.98 -55.09 -3.70
C LEU A 203 4.40 -56.25 -2.80
N SER A 204 4.63 -55.99 -1.52
CA SER A 204 5.02 -57.00 -0.53
C SER A 204 3.84 -57.85 -0.01
N HIS A 205 2.62 -57.62 -0.51
CA HIS A 205 1.45 -58.36 -0.05
C HIS A 205 1.49 -59.83 -0.54
N PRO A 206 1.31 -60.82 0.35
CA PRO A 206 1.23 -62.22 -0.08
C PRO A 206 0.03 -62.43 -1.01
N ASN A 207 0.21 -63.24 -2.05
CA ASN A 207 -0.81 -63.60 -3.07
C ASN A 207 -1.23 -62.50 -4.05
N ILE A 208 -0.33 -61.56 -4.39
CA ILE A 208 -0.61 -60.54 -5.41
C ILE A 208 -0.67 -61.11 -6.83
N THR A 209 -1.71 -60.79 -7.58
CA THR A 209 -1.85 -61.18 -9.00
C THR A 209 -0.79 -60.47 -9.86
N PRO A 210 -0.25 -61.10 -10.93
CA PRO A 210 0.75 -60.49 -11.80
C PRO A 210 0.35 -59.10 -12.36
N GLY A 211 -0.92 -58.92 -12.73
CA GLY A 211 -1.44 -57.63 -13.21
C GLY A 211 -1.48 -56.55 -12.13
N ALA A 212 -1.88 -56.91 -10.91
CA ALA A 212 -1.88 -56.00 -9.76
C ALA A 212 -0.44 -55.61 -9.35
N SER A 213 0.49 -56.57 -9.42
CA SER A 213 1.92 -56.32 -9.20
C SER A 213 2.49 -55.33 -10.23
N ALA A 214 2.25 -55.56 -11.53
CA ALA A 214 2.69 -54.64 -12.58
C ALA A 214 2.11 -53.22 -12.42
N TYR A 215 0.84 -53.10 -12.01
CA TYR A 215 0.22 -51.82 -11.74
C TYR A 215 0.84 -51.11 -10.52
N ALA A 216 1.03 -51.81 -9.41
CA ALA A 216 1.64 -51.27 -8.20
C ALA A 216 3.10 -50.83 -8.46
N SER A 217 3.88 -51.59 -9.23
CA SER A 217 5.22 -51.19 -9.67
C SER A 217 5.19 -49.91 -10.51
N ARG A 218 4.23 -49.77 -11.42
CA ARG A 218 4.07 -48.54 -12.22
C ARG A 218 3.71 -47.34 -11.33
N GLN A 219 2.83 -47.51 -10.35
CA GLN A 219 2.47 -46.44 -9.42
C GLN A 219 3.65 -46.04 -8.52
N LYS A 220 4.38 -47.01 -7.95
CA LYS A 220 5.62 -46.76 -7.19
C LYS A 220 6.59 -45.90 -8.01
N MET A 221 6.88 -46.31 -9.24
CA MET A 221 7.78 -45.57 -10.14
C MET A 221 7.27 -44.17 -10.48
N LYS A 222 5.96 -44.00 -10.69
CA LYS A 222 5.35 -42.69 -10.94
C LYS A 222 5.57 -41.75 -9.76
N TRP A 223 5.24 -42.19 -8.55
CA TRP A 223 5.39 -41.38 -7.34
C TRP A 223 6.86 -41.07 -7.04
N HIS A 224 7.75 -42.06 -7.18
CA HIS A 224 9.19 -41.86 -7.04
C HIS A 224 9.73 -40.79 -8.00
N LYS A 225 9.31 -40.81 -9.28
CA LYS A 225 9.67 -39.77 -10.25
C LYS A 225 9.18 -38.38 -9.85
N LEU A 226 7.96 -38.28 -9.30
CA LEU A 226 7.43 -37.01 -8.78
C LEU A 226 8.24 -36.53 -7.58
N THR A 227 8.61 -37.42 -6.66
CA THR A 227 9.48 -37.12 -5.50
C THR A 227 10.81 -36.50 -5.96
N CYS A 228 11.56 -37.18 -6.83
CA CYS A 228 12.85 -36.67 -7.31
C CYS A 228 12.71 -35.35 -8.09
N ARG A 229 11.67 -35.23 -8.92
CA ARG A 229 11.45 -34.03 -9.73
C ARG A 229 11.08 -32.82 -8.86
N ALA A 230 10.18 -33.01 -7.90
CA ALA A 230 9.75 -31.95 -6.98
C ALA A 230 10.93 -31.52 -6.09
N ASP A 231 11.67 -32.47 -5.53
CA ASP A 231 12.84 -32.19 -4.71
C ASP A 231 13.92 -31.38 -5.47
N LYS A 232 14.25 -31.81 -6.70
CA LYS A 232 15.20 -31.09 -7.56
C LYS A 232 14.72 -29.67 -7.89
N ALA A 233 13.43 -29.51 -8.21
CA ALA A 233 12.86 -28.20 -8.53
C ALA A 233 12.85 -27.27 -7.31
N PHE A 234 12.50 -27.78 -6.12
CA PHE A 234 12.48 -26.97 -4.90
C PHE A 234 13.90 -26.57 -4.46
N ARG A 235 14.90 -27.45 -4.62
CA ARG A 235 16.31 -27.12 -4.38
C ARG A 235 16.83 -26.01 -5.31
N SER A 236 16.37 -25.96 -6.57
CA SER A 236 16.82 -24.92 -7.50
C SER A 236 16.15 -23.57 -7.24
N GLU A 237 14.88 -23.56 -6.83
CA GLU A 237 14.10 -22.33 -6.67
C GLU A 237 14.25 -21.68 -5.29
N SER A 238 14.47 -22.47 -4.22
CA SER A 238 14.49 -21.96 -2.85
C SER A 238 15.75 -22.36 -2.08
N ARG A 239 16.50 -21.36 -1.61
CA ARG A 239 17.70 -21.56 -0.76
C ARG A 239 17.36 -22.04 0.65
N SER A 240 16.16 -21.73 1.14
CA SER A 240 15.69 -22.13 2.48
C SER A 240 15.03 -23.51 2.48
N TYR A 241 14.91 -24.16 1.33
CA TYR A 241 14.37 -25.51 1.22
C TYR A 241 15.36 -26.55 1.75
N LEU A 242 14.90 -27.36 2.70
CA LEU A 242 15.61 -28.53 3.20
C LEU A 242 15.01 -29.78 2.58
N SER A 243 15.82 -30.52 1.83
CA SER A 243 15.34 -31.71 1.15
C SER A 243 15.12 -32.87 2.13
N PRO A 244 13.92 -33.49 2.14
CA PRO A 244 13.64 -34.70 2.92
C PRO A 244 14.34 -35.96 2.42
N LEU A 245 15.03 -35.91 1.27
CA LEU A 245 15.75 -37.03 0.67
C LEU A 245 17.24 -37.05 1.02
N SER A 246 17.72 -36.01 1.73
CA SER A 246 19.12 -35.87 2.16
C SER A 246 19.38 -36.55 3.49
#